data_AF-A0A7X6UNE6-F1
#
_entry.id   AF-A0A7X6UNE6-F1
#
_cell.length_a   1.000
_cell.length_b   1.000
_cell.length_c   1.000
_cell.angle_alpha   90.00
_cell.angle_beta   90.00
_cell.angle_gamma   90.00
#
_symmetry.space_group_name_H-M   'P 1'
#
loop_
_entity.id
_entity.type
_entity.pdbx_description
1 polymer ?
#
loop_
_entity_poly.entity_id
_entity_poly.type
_entity_poly.pdbx_seq_one_letter_code
_entity_poly.pdbx_strand_id
1 'polypeptide(L)'
;MEQTVVRNLTPAELRAIEDHKYYMSQRLNREVSIEDAIDDFLENYLPEWQKQKQIQDNEAQIQMIEKKYNSTKAAGKPVDRLALATEWCDKYAHIWREERESLERNGFECMSVEVENEHGLHMRPTSNLVQLANMFDCDVYVHKKDMEYFNFYLNGKPYMNVKSILGMLRLGIEQNERLEFIATGKEAKTVLQALHKAIVAGVGG
;
A
#
# COMPACT_ATOMS: atom_id res chain seq x y z
N MET A 1 -7.28 -26.37 -11.72
CA MET A 1 -6.65 -25.04 -11.67
C MET A 1 -7.45 -24.25 -10.65
N GLU A 2 -7.02 -24.31 -9.40
CA GLU A 2 -7.63 -23.48 -8.35
C GLU A 2 -7.45 -22.02 -8.75
N GLN A 3 -8.56 -21.30 -8.86
CA GLN A 3 -8.52 -19.85 -8.90
C GLN A 3 -8.07 -19.42 -7.51
N THR A 4 -6.79 -19.09 -7.36
CA THR A 4 -6.30 -18.37 -6.19
C THR A 4 -7.18 -17.13 -6.06
N VAL A 5 -8.03 -17.08 -5.03
CA VAL A 5 -8.90 -15.94 -4.79
C VAL A 5 -7.98 -14.77 -4.46
N VAL A 6 -7.70 -13.91 -5.43
CA VAL A 6 -6.83 -12.77 -5.19
C VAL A 6 -7.57 -11.80 -4.27
N ARG A 7 -7.16 -11.78 -3.01
CA ARG A 7 -7.81 -10.99 -1.96
C ARG A 7 -7.53 -9.51 -2.16
N ASN A 8 -8.56 -8.69 -1.90
CA ASN A 8 -8.44 -7.24 -1.79
C ASN A 8 -7.95 -6.87 -0.40
N LEU A 9 -6.72 -6.39 -0.31
CA LEU A 9 -6.04 -5.99 0.91
C LEU A 9 -6.36 -4.54 1.27
N THR A 10 -6.31 -4.22 2.57
CA THR A 10 -6.21 -2.83 3.04
C THR A 10 -4.74 -2.41 3.16
N PRO A 11 -4.43 -1.09 3.19
CA PRO A 11 -3.05 -0.63 3.39
C PRO A 11 -2.42 -1.09 4.71
N ALA A 12 -3.21 -1.23 5.78
CA ALA A 12 -2.72 -1.78 7.04
C ALA A 12 -2.37 -3.28 6.92
N GLU A 13 -3.20 -4.06 6.21
CA GLU A 13 -2.91 -5.47 5.94
C GLU A 13 -1.65 -5.61 5.08
N LEU A 14 -1.52 -4.82 4.00
CA LEU A 14 -0.33 -4.83 3.15
C LEU A 14 0.92 -4.45 3.94
N ARG A 15 0.84 -3.46 4.84
CA ARG A 15 1.97 -3.12 5.72
C ARG A 15 2.39 -4.30 6.59
N ALA A 16 1.43 -4.97 7.21
CA ALA A 16 1.71 -6.14 8.06
C ALA A 16 2.32 -7.29 7.26
N ILE A 17 1.86 -7.49 6.02
CA ILE A 17 2.41 -8.49 5.09
C ILE A 17 3.86 -8.15 4.72
N GLU A 18 4.19 -6.87 4.50
CA GLU A 18 5.57 -6.46 4.21
C GLU A 18 6.52 -6.70 5.39
N ASP A 19 6.06 -6.37 6.60
CA ASP A 19 6.81 -6.66 7.83
C ASP A 19 6.98 -8.19 7.99
N HIS A 20 5.93 -8.97 7.72
CA HIS A 20 5.98 -10.44 7.73
C HIS A 20 6.96 -11.00 6.70
N LYS A 21 6.91 -10.51 5.46
CA LYS A 21 7.82 -10.89 4.36
C LYS A 21 9.27 -10.65 4.77
N TYR A 22 9.57 -9.53 5.41
CA TYR A 22 10.90 -9.22 5.92
C TYR A 22 11.38 -10.27 6.93
N TYR A 23 10.61 -10.53 8.00
CA TYR A 23 11.00 -11.51 9.02
C TYR A 23 11.06 -12.94 8.49
N MET A 24 10.15 -13.30 7.57
CA MET A 24 10.15 -14.59 6.91
C MET A 24 11.41 -14.77 6.05
N SER A 25 11.83 -13.73 5.34
CA SER A 25 13.08 -13.74 4.55
C SER A 25 14.32 -13.93 5.43
N GLN A 26 14.37 -13.26 6.59
CA GLN A 26 15.45 -13.46 7.57
C GLN A 26 15.48 -14.88 8.11
N ARG A 27 14.33 -15.43 8.50
CA ARG A 27 14.20 -16.79 9.05
C ARG A 27 14.58 -17.87 8.05
N LEU A 28 14.21 -17.70 6.77
CA LEU A 28 14.50 -18.66 5.71
C LEU A 28 15.88 -18.46 5.07
N ASN A 29 16.59 -17.37 5.42
CA ASN A 29 17.86 -16.98 4.84
C ASN A 29 17.80 -16.92 3.29
N ARG A 30 16.67 -16.46 2.75
CA ARG A 30 16.44 -16.22 1.32
C ARG A 30 15.41 -15.10 1.17
N GLU A 31 15.43 -14.41 0.04
CA GLU A 31 14.37 -13.45 -0.30
C GLU A 31 13.05 -14.20 -0.55
N VAL A 32 11.98 -13.73 0.10
CA VAL A 32 10.61 -14.24 -0.04
C VAL A 32 9.83 -13.30 -0.94
N SER A 33 9.08 -13.87 -1.89
CA SER A 33 8.22 -13.09 -2.77
C SER A 33 7.04 -12.49 -2.00
N ILE A 34 6.41 -11.47 -2.57
CA ILE A 34 5.23 -10.88 -1.94
C ILE A 34 4.06 -11.88 -1.94
N GLU A 35 3.95 -12.73 -2.96
CA GLU A 35 2.93 -13.77 -3.06
C GLU A 35 3.07 -14.83 -1.97
N ASP A 36 4.28 -15.36 -1.77
CA ASP A 36 4.55 -16.36 -0.72
C ASP A 36 4.25 -15.78 0.67
N ALA A 37 4.58 -14.49 0.87
CA ALA A 37 4.30 -13.81 2.13
C ALA A 37 2.81 -13.52 2.34
N ILE A 38 2.07 -13.17 1.27
CA ILE A 38 0.63 -13.01 1.32
C ILE A 38 -0.01 -14.34 1.70
N ASP A 39 0.31 -15.42 1.02
CA ASP A 39 -0.29 -16.73 1.25
C ASP A 39 -0.05 -17.20 2.69
N ASP A 40 1.21 -17.17 3.17
CA ASP A 40 1.53 -17.53 4.55
C ASP A 40 0.85 -16.62 5.58
N PHE A 41 0.81 -15.30 5.34
CA PHE A 41 0.16 -14.35 6.25
C PHE A 41 -1.35 -14.59 6.35
N LEU A 42 -2.01 -14.76 5.20
CA LEU A 42 -3.46 -14.96 5.13
C LEU A 42 -3.89 -16.27 5.79
N GLU A 43 -3.11 -17.34 5.62
CA GLU A 43 -3.42 -18.64 6.20
C GLU A 43 -3.15 -18.69 7.70
N ASN A 44 -2.01 -18.14 8.14
CA ASN A 44 -1.49 -18.43 9.49
C ASN A 44 -1.60 -17.26 10.49
N TYR A 45 -1.71 -16.01 10.03
CA TYR A 45 -1.55 -14.83 10.90
C TYR A 45 -2.73 -13.85 10.83
N LEU A 46 -3.43 -13.78 9.70
CA LEU A 46 -4.47 -12.77 9.45
C LEU A 46 -5.58 -12.75 10.51
N PRO A 47 -6.19 -13.88 10.94
CA PRO A 47 -7.32 -13.82 11.88
C PRO A 47 -6.93 -13.19 13.23
N GLU A 48 -5.77 -13.57 13.78
CA GLU A 48 -5.31 -13.01 15.04
C GLU A 48 -4.86 -11.56 14.87
N TRP A 49 -4.15 -11.24 13.78
CA TRP A 49 -3.74 -9.87 13.48
C TRP A 49 -4.95 -8.93 13.36
N GLN A 50 -6.00 -9.32 12.64
CA GLN A 50 -7.22 -8.52 12.48
C GLN A 50 -7.92 -8.28 13.82
N LYS A 51 -8.00 -9.30 14.68
CA LYS A 51 -8.55 -9.19 16.03
C LYS A 51 -7.75 -8.20 16.88
N GLN A 52 -6.42 -8.30 16.88
CA GLN A 52 -5.56 -7.38 17.62
C GLN A 52 -5.71 -5.94 17.11
N LYS A 53 -5.72 -5.75 15.79
CA LYS A 53 -5.96 -4.45 15.18
C LYS A 53 -7.30 -3.87 15.60
N GLN A 54 -8.38 -4.66 15.57
CA GLN A 54 -9.71 -4.20 15.97
C GLN A 54 -9.74 -3.73 17.44
N ILE A 55 -9.07 -4.46 18.33
CA ILE A 55 -8.95 -4.08 19.74
C ILE A 55 -8.21 -2.74 19.85
N GLN A 56 -7.04 -2.61 19.22
CA GLN A 56 -6.25 -1.38 19.24
C GLN A 56 -7.01 -0.18 18.65
N ASP A 57 -7.78 -0.41 17.58
CA ASP A 57 -8.57 0.64 16.94
C ASP A 57 -9.75 1.09 17.81
N ASN A 58 -10.40 0.15 18.50
CA ASN A 58 -11.47 0.47 19.45
C ASN A 58 -10.92 1.26 20.64
N GLU A 59 -9.80 0.82 21.22
CA GLU A 59 -9.14 1.51 22.32
C GLU A 59 -8.72 2.93 21.93
N ALA A 60 -8.12 3.10 20.76
CA ALA A 60 -7.71 4.40 20.27
C ALA A 60 -8.90 5.35 20.04
N GLN A 61 -10.02 4.85 19.51
CA GLN A 61 -11.24 5.66 19.35
C GLN A 61 -11.84 6.05 20.71
N ILE A 62 -11.84 5.13 21.69
CA ILE A 62 -12.29 5.43 23.07
C ILE A 62 -11.43 6.55 23.66
N GLN A 63 -10.10 6.49 23.52
CA GLN A 63 -9.20 7.53 24.01
C GLN A 63 -9.49 8.90 23.37
N MET A 64 -9.84 8.94 22.08
CA MET A 64 -10.23 10.18 21.40
C MET A 64 -11.52 10.79 21.98
N ILE A 65 -12.53 9.95 22.23
CA ILE A 65 -13.79 10.37 22.87
C ILE A 65 -13.51 10.88 24.29
N GLU A 66 -12.69 10.19 25.06
CA GLU A 66 -12.32 10.58 26.43
C GLU A 66 -11.54 11.90 26.46
N LYS A 67 -10.62 12.13 25.51
CA LYS A 67 -9.91 13.41 25.38
C LYS A 67 -10.87 14.57 25.10
N LYS A 68 -11.86 14.36 24.21
CA LYS A 68 -12.91 15.36 23.92
C LYS A 68 -13.79 15.61 25.15
N TYR A 69 -14.18 14.55 25.86
CA TYR A 69 -14.94 14.61 27.11
C TYR A 69 -14.21 15.46 28.16
N ASN A 70 -12.94 15.13 28.46
CA ASN A 70 -12.13 15.83 29.45
C ASN A 70 -11.94 17.31 29.10
N SER A 71 -11.69 17.62 27.83
CA SER A 71 -11.55 19.01 27.36
C SER A 71 -12.84 19.82 27.50
N THR A 72 -14.00 19.20 27.20
CA THR A 72 -15.31 19.86 27.32
C THR A 72 -15.69 20.08 28.79
N LYS A 73 -15.37 19.13 29.66
CA LYS A 73 -15.57 19.22 31.11
C LYS A 73 -14.72 20.34 31.71
N ALA A 74 -13.45 20.45 31.31
CA ALA A 74 -12.56 21.53 31.74
C ALA A 74 -13.05 22.92 31.29
N ALA A 75 -13.78 23.01 30.18
CA ALA A 75 -14.39 24.25 29.69
C ALA A 75 -15.72 24.61 30.39
N GLY A 76 -16.16 23.84 31.39
CA GLY A 76 -17.36 24.13 32.20
C GLY A 76 -18.68 23.94 31.45
N LYS A 77 -18.68 23.29 30.29
CA LYS A 77 -19.91 22.99 29.53
C LYS A 77 -20.57 21.71 30.08
N PRO A 78 -21.91 21.57 30.01
CA PRO A 78 -22.57 20.30 30.32
C PRO A 78 -22.08 19.22 29.34
N VAL A 79 -21.64 18.07 29.87
CA VAL A 79 -21.04 16.99 29.07
C VAL A 79 -21.78 15.69 29.30
N ASP A 80 -22.40 15.19 28.24
CA ASP A 80 -22.92 13.81 28.19
C ASP A 80 -21.94 12.93 27.39
N ARG A 81 -21.48 11.85 28.01
CA ARG A 81 -20.55 10.90 27.41
C ARG A 81 -21.19 10.15 26.23
N LEU A 82 -22.47 9.82 26.33
CA LEU A 82 -23.18 9.07 25.28
C LEU A 82 -23.34 9.95 24.04
N ALA A 83 -23.78 11.20 24.21
CA ALA A 83 -23.90 12.15 23.10
C ALA A 83 -22.56 12.39 22.37
N LEU A 84 -21.45 12.51 23.09
CA LEU A 84 -20.12 12.65 22.49
C LEU A 84 -19.68 11.39 21.73
N ALA A 85 -20.03 10.20 22.24
CA ALA A 85 -19.75 8.95 21.55
C ALA A 85 -20.56 8.81 20.26
N THR A 86 -21.85 9.15 20.29
CA THR A 86 -22.70 9.18 19.09
C THR A 86 -22.16 10.16 18.06
N GLU A 87 -21.84 11.39 18.48
CA GLU A 87 -21.24 12.39 17.59
C GLU A 87 -19.92 11.90 16.98
N TRP A 88 -19.08 11.21 17.76
CA TRP A 88 -17.86 10.58 17.26
C TRP A 88 -18.13 9.55 16.17
N CYS A 89 -19.02 8.61 16.43
CA CYS A 89 -19.41 7.56 15.48
C CYS A 89 -19.95 8.16 14.18
N ASP A 90 -20.78 9.19 14.28
CA ASP A 90 -21.45 9.78 13.12
C ASP A 90 -20.51 10.65 12.27
N LYS A 91 -19.67 11.47 12.92
CA LYS A 91 -18.90 12.51 12.20
C LYS A 91 -17.44 12.16 11.98
N TYR A 92 -16.81 11.45 12.90
CA TYR A 92 -15.34 11.34 12.95
C TYR A 92 -14.83 9.91 12.73
N ALA A 93 -15.61 8.88 13.08
CA ALA A 93 -15.15 7.51 13.01
C ALA A 93 -14.79 7.06 11.58
N HIS A 94 -15.53 7.50 10.56
CA HIS A 94 -15.20 7.15 9.16
C HIS A 94 -13.90 7.83 8.71
N ILE A 95 -13.75 9.14 8.94
CA ILE A 95 -12.53 9.90 8.62
C ILE A 95 -11.31 9.30 9.32
N TRP A 96 -11.49 8.93 10.59
CA TRP A 96 -10.45 8.31 11.39
C TRP A 96 -10.04 6.93 10.82
N ARG A 97 -11.01 6.12 10.38
CA ARG A 97 -10.72 4.83 9.73
C ARG A 97 -10.04 5.03 8.38
N GLU A 98 -10.47 6.00 7.58
CA GLU A 98 -9.85 6.34 6.30
C GLU A 98 -8.40 6.80 6.48
N GLU A 99 -8.12 7.64 7.47
CA GLU A 99 -6.74 8.06 7.81
C GLU A 99 -5.88 6.87 8.25
N ARG A 100 -6.42 5.99 9.11
CA ARG A 100 -5.74 4.77 9.56
C ARG A 100 -5.48 3.75 8.46
N GLU A 101 -6.38 3.67 7.49
CA GLU A 101 -6.26 2.81 6.31
C GLU A 101 -5.66 3.57 5.11
N SER A 102 -5.04 4.72 5.31
CA SER A 102 -4.33 5.43 4.23
C SER A 102 -2.97 4.81 3.97
N LEU A 103 -2.50 4.89 2.73
CA LEU A 103 -1.16 4.42 2.34
C LEU A 103 -0.06 5.16 3.12
N GLU A 104 -0.18 6.48 3.23
CA GLU A 104 0.77 7.33 3.94
C GLU A 104 0.91 6.92 5.42
N ARG A 105 -0.21 6.71 6.10
CA ARG A 105 -0.20 6.30 7.51
C ARG A 105 0.45 4.93 7.73
N ASN A 106 0.33 4.06 6.74
CA ASN A 106 0.88 2.71 6.73
C ASN A 106 2.28 2.64 6.09
N GLY A 107 2.95 3.78 5.92
CA GLY A 107 4.37 3.83 5.53
C GLY A 107 4.63 3.61 4.04
N PHE A 108 3.62 3.84 3.19
CA PHE A 108 3.77 3.82 1.74
C PHE A 108 3.86 5.24 1.18
N GLU A 109 4.89 5.47 0.37
CA GLU A 109 5.00 6.63 -0.50
C GLU A 109 4.24 6.34 -1.80
N CYS A 110 3.59 7.36 -2.37
CA CYS A 110 2.73 7.21 -3.55
C CYS A 110 3.11 8.21 -4.64
N MET A 111 2.97 7.80 -5.90
CA MET A 111 3.22 8.65 -7.05
C MET A 111 2.31 8.26 -8.21
N SER A 112 1.81 9.23 -8.98
CA SER A 112 1.19 9.00 -10.28
C SER A 112 2.02 9.66 -11.37
N VAL A 113 2.12 9.02 -12.53
CA VAL A 113 2.81 9.57 -13.70
C VAL A 113 2.07 9.18 -14.97
N GLU A 114 1.97 10.11 -15.92
CA GLU A 114 1.45 9.86 -17.26
C GLU A 114 2.60 9.59 -18.23
N VAL A 115 2.43 8.57 -19.07
CA VAL A 115 3.46 8.18 -20.05
C VAL A 115 3.27 9.01 -21.32
N GLU A 116 3.96 10.14 -21.43
CA GLU A 116 3.83 11.03 -22.60
C GLU A 116 4.60 10.53 -23.84
N ASN A 117 5.52 9.57 -23.67
CA ASN A 117 6.37 9.06 -24.75
C ASN A 117 5.55 8.39 -25.86
N GLU A 118 5.73 8.81 -27.12
CA GLU A 118 4.99 8.32 -28.30
C GLU A 118 5.08 6.80 -28.48
N HIS A 119 6.16 6.18 -28.03
CA HIS A 119 6.34 4.74 -28.14
C HIS A 119 5.88 3.96 -26.89
N GLY A 120 5.49 4.62 -25.79
CA GLY A 120 5.13 3.98 -24.51
C GLY A 120 6.35 3.48 -23.71
N LEU A 121 6.17 2.47 -22.85
CA LEU A 121 7.27 1.74 -22.18
C LEU A 121 7.36 0.30 -22.72
N HIS A 122 8.25 0.13 -23.68
CA HIS A 122 8.53 -1.11 -24.41
C HIS A 122 9.79 -1.75 -23.82
N MET A 123 10.22 -2.91 -24.36
CA MET A 123 11.19 -3.81 -23.73
C MET A 123 12.44 -3.16 -23.12
N ARG A 124 13.06 -2.18 -23.81
CA ARG A 124 14.27 -1.49 -23.34
C ARG A 124 14.00 -0.55 -22.16
N PRO A 125 13.10 0.45 -22.28
CA PRO A 125 12.68 1.27 -21.12
C PRO A 125 12.25 0.42 -19.93
N THR A 126 11.49 -0.65 -20.17
CA THR A 126 10.99 -1.54 -19.11
C THR A 126 12.11 -2.25 -18.35
N SER A 127 13.13 -2.75 -19.06
CA SER A 127 14.29 -3.39 -18.43
C SER A 127 15.09 -2.41 -17.59
N ASN A 128 15.24 -1.17 -18.06
CA ASN A 128 15.94 -0.12 -17.33
C ASN A 128 15.19 0.27 -16.05
N LEU A 129 13.85 0.34 -16.07
CA LEU A 129 13.05 0.62 -14.88
C LEU A 129 13.17 -0.50 -13.83
N VAL A 130 13.15 -1.75 -14.27
CA VAL A 130 13.33 -2.91 -13.37
C VAL A 130 14.73 -2.90 -12.75
N GLN A 131 15.77 -2.65 -13.55
CA GLN A 131 17.15 -2.52 -13.05
C GLN A 131 17.25 -1.35 -12.06
N LEU A 132 16.64 -0.21 -12.38
CA LEU A 132 16.62 0.95 -11.52
C LEU A 132 15.97 0.63 -10.17
N ALA A 133 14.79 0.01 -10.16
CA ALA A 133 14.09 -0.37 -8.94
C ALA A 133 14.87 -1.39 -8.09
N ASN A 134 15.65 -2.28 -8.71
CA ASN A 134 16.48 -3.26 -8.00
C ASN A 134 17.70 -2.65 -7.30
N MET A 135 18.09 -1.40 -7.60
CA MET A 135 19.21 -0.73 -6.92
C MET A 135 18.86 -0.17 -5.54
N PHE A 136 17.58 -0.22 -5.13
CA PHE A 136 17.10 0.41 -3.89
C PHE A 136 16.59 -0.61 -2.86
N ASP A 137 16.87 -0.33 -1.58
CA ASP A 137 16.40 -1.08 -0.40
C ASP A 137 14.94 -0.71 -0.05
N CYS A 138 14.04 -1.10 -0.94
CA CYS A 138 12.60 -0.91 -0.83
C CYS A 138 11.83 -1.84 -1.77
N ASP A 139 10.54 -2.00 -1.48
CA ASP A 139 9.57 -2.62 -2.36
C ASP A 139 8.78 -1.56 -3.12
N VAL A 140 8.51 -1.84 -4.41
CA VAL A 140 7.81 -0.91 -5.30
C VAL A 140 6.78 -1.69 -6.09
N TYR A 141 5.55 -1.19 -6.09
CA TYR A 141 4.44 -1.76 -6.83
C TYR A 141 3.87 -0.74 -7.80
N VAL A 142 3.34 -1.22 -8.92
CA VAL A 142 2.69 -0.43 -9.94
C VAL A 142 1.28 -0.95 -10.20
N HIS A 143 0.37 -0.01 -10.39
CA HIS A 143 -0.95 -0.21 -10.93
C HIS A 143 -1.05 0.48 -12.29
N LYS A 144 -1.64 -0.22 -13.25
CA LYS A 144 -2.11 0.30 -14.53
C LYS A 144 -3.57 -0.13 -14.69
N LYS A 145 -4.39 0.73 -15.28
CA LYS A 145 -5.76 0.37 -15.65
C LYS A 145 -5.75 -0.85 -16.56
N ASP A 146 -6.70 -1.76 -16.34
CA ASP A 146 -6.93 -2.95 -17.17
C ASP A 146 -5.73 -3.93 -17.24
N MET A 147 -4.82 -3.91 -16.25
CA MET A 147 -3.71 -4.88 -16.18
C MET A 147 -4.20 -6.30 -15.87
N GLU A 148 -3.70 -7.28 -16.63
CA GLU A 148 -4.11 -8.69 -16.49
C GLU A 148 -3.27 -9.48 -15.50
N TYR A 149 -2.01 -9.07 -15.29
CA TYR A 149 -1.06 -9.76 -14.43
C TYR A 149 -0.70 -8.89 -13.23
N PHE A 150 -0.98 -9.37 -12.03
CA PHE A 150 -0.79 -8.66 -10.76
C PHE A 150 -0.53 -9.66 -9.63
N ASN A 151 0.05 -9.16 -8.52
CA ASN A 151 0.33 -9.98 -7.33
C ASN A 151 -0.83 -9.91 -6.32
N PHE A 152 -1.45 -8.75 -6.14
CA PHE A 152 -2.55 -8.54 -5.18
C PHE A 152 -3.48 -7.41 -5.59
N TYR A 153 -4.66 -7.37 -4.95
CA TYR A 153 -5.53 -6.20 -4.98
C TYR A 153 -5.32 -5.36 -3.72
N LEU A 154 -5.31 -4.05 -3.87
CA LEU A 154 -5.23 -3.07 -2.79
C LEU A 154 -6.28 -1.99 -3.04
N ASN A 155 -7.20 -1.81 -2.09
CA ASN A 155 -8.32 -0.86 -2.24
C ASN A 155 -9.06 -0.98 -3.59
N GLY A 156 -9.24 -2.21 -4.06
CA GLY A 156 -9.95 -2.54 -5.31
C GLY A 156 -9.12 -2.37 -6.58
N LYS A 157 -7.85 -1.96 -6.49
CA LYS A 157 -6.95 -1.84 -7.65
C LYS A 157 -5.90 -2.97 -7.66
N PRO A 158 -5.63 -3.59 -8.82
CA PRO A 158 -4.56 -4.58 -8.94
C PRO A 158 -3.20 -3.90 -8.90
N TYR A 159 -2.25 -4.50 -8.19
CA TYR A 159 -0.86 -4.04 -8.09
C TYR A 159 0.12 -5.16 -8.40
N MET A 160 1.24 -4.79 -9.00
CA MET A 160 2.31 -5.70 -9.37
C MET A 160 3.67 -5.15 -8.95
N ASN A 161 4.57 -6.02 -8.48
CA ASN A 161 5.92 -5.68 -8.10
C ASN A 161 6.73 -5.25 -9.33
N VAL A 162 7.27 -4.03 -9.29
CA VAL A 162 8.06 -3.42 -10.37
C VAL A 162 9.37 -4.17 -10.61
N LYS A 163 9.90 -4.90 -9.62
CA LYS A 163 11.12 -5.71 -9.76
C LYS A 163 10.90 -6.96 -10.63
N SER A 164 9.65 -7.32 -10.94
CA SER A 164 9.34 -8.42 -11.85
C SER A 164 9.48 -7.99 -13.31
N ILE A 165 10.59 -8.38 -13.96
CA ILE A 165 10.82 -8.10 -15.39
C ILE A 165 9.69 -8.66 -16.27
N LEU A 166 9.24 -9.89 -16.00
CA LEU A 166 8.17 -10.53 -16.76
C LEU A 166 6.84 -9.80 -16.57
N GLY A 167 6.54 -9.39 -15.34
CA GLY A 167 5.33 -8.63 -15.03
C GLY A 167 5.33 -7.28 -15.74
N MET A 168 6.43 -6.54 -15.64
CA MET A 168 6.58 -5.23 -16.28
C MET A 168 6.47 -5.30 -17.81
N LEU A 169 6.96 -6.38 -18.44
CA LEU A 169 6.78 -6.60 -19.88
C LEU A 169 5.31 -6.88 -20.25
N ARG A 170 4.55 -7.55 -19.39
CA ARG A 170 3.13 -7.87 -19.60
C ARG A 170 2.20 -6.68 -19.43
N LEU A 171 2.63 -5.62 -18.77
CA LEU A 171 1.80 -4.42 -18.61
C LEU A 171 1.49 -3.72 -19.94
N GLY A 172 2.33 -3.89 -20.96
CA GLY A 172 2.11 -3.31 -22.30
C GLY A 172 1.77 -1.82 -22.21
N ILE A 173 2.68 -1.03 -21.64
CA ILE A 173 2.38 0.37 -21.30
C ILE A 173 2.47 1.23 -22.54
N GLU A 174 1.36 1.86 -22.90
CA GLU A 174 1.19 2.70 -24.09
C GLU A 174 1.29 4.19 -23.75
N GLN A 175 1.35 5.02 -24.79
CA GLN A 175 1.31 6.48 -24.64
C GLN A 175 -0.02 6.94 -24.00
N ASN A 176 0.05 7.99 -23.18
CA ASN A 176 -1.06 8.59 -22.44
C ASN A 176 -1.69 7.69 -21.39
N GLU A 177 -1.05 6.57 -21.06
CA GLU A 177 -1.48 5.75 -19.93
C GLU A 177 -0.97 6.33 -18.61
N ARG A 178 -1.82 6.23 -17.59
CA ARG A 178 -1.50 6.63 -16.22
C ARG A 178 -1.04 5.43 -15.42
N LEU A 179 0.13 5.57 -14.81
CA LEU A 179 0.70 4.61 -13.88
C LEU A 179 0.60 5.16 -12.45
N GLU A 180 0.18 4.30 -11.52
CA GLU A 180 0.18 4.60 -10.09
C GLU A 180 1.21 3.71 -9.40
N PHE A 181 2.20 4.32 -8.76
CA PHE A 181 3.24 3.63 -8.02
C PHE A 181 3.05 3.82 -6.53
N ILE A 182 3.30 2.75 -5.78
CA ILE A 182 3.44 2.78 -4.33
C ILE A 182 4.77 2.15 -3.94
N ALA A 183 5.44 2.66 -2.91
CA ALA A 183 6.69 2.12 -2.43
C ALA A 183 6.78 2.14 -0.90
N THR A 184 7.44 1.15 -0.32
CA THR A 184 7.70 1.04 1.13
C THR A 184 9.12 0.56 1.37
N GLY A 185 9.73 0.99 2.47
CA GLY A 185 11.13 0.71 2.80
C GLY A 185 11.99 1.96 2.91
N LYS A 186 13.29 1.78 3.17
CA LYS A 186 14.20 2.90 3.51
C LYS A 186 14.35 3.89 2.37
N GLU A 187 14.32 3.41 1.14
CA GLU A 187 14.56 4.21 -0.06
C GLU A 187 13.30 4.45 -0.90
N ALA A 188 12.11 4.21 -0.33
CA ALA A 188 10.81 4.32 -1.02
C ALA A 188 10.62 5.66 -1.76
N LYS A 189 10.93 6.78 -1.10
CA LYS A 189 10.80 8.11 -1.72
C LYS A 189 11.82 8.31 -2.86
N THR A 190 13.04 7.83 -2.67
CA THR A 190 14.14 7.98 -3.62
C THR A 190 13.87 7.17 -4.90
N VAL A 191 13.40 5.93 -4.76
CA VAL A 191 13.09 5.08 -5.92
C VAL A 191 11.93 5.66 -6.74
N LEU A 192 10.88 6.19 -6.11
CA LEU A 192 9.76 6.81 -6.83
C LEU A 192 10.22 8.03 -7.62
N GLN A 193 11.07 8.87 -7.03
CA GLN A 193 11.67 10.01 -7.75
C GLN A 193 12.54 9.57 -8.92
N ALA A 194 13.31 8.49 -8.76
CA ALA A 194 14.14 7.94 -9.83
C ALA A 194 13.29 7.39 -10.97
N LEU A 195 12.24 6.61 -10.65
CA LEU A 195 11.28 6.08 -11.61
C LEU A 195 10.54 7.20 -12.34
N HIS A 196 10.10 8.24 -11.65
CA HIS A 196 9.47 9.41 -12.26
C HIS A 196 10.37 10.04 -13.31
N LYS A 197 11.62 10.36 -12.93
CA LYS A 197 12.60 10.97 -13.84
C LYS A 197 12.87 10.08 -15.03
N ALA A 198 12.99 8.78 -14.80
CA ALA A 198 13.19 7.80 -15.85
C ALA A 198 12.02 7.83 -16.85
N ILE A 199 10.78 7.71 -16.38
CA ILE A 199 9.57 7.70 -17.22
C ILE A 199 9.41 9.02 -17.99
N VAL A 200 9.58 10.17 -17.33
CA VAL A 200 9.46 11.51 -17.97
C VAL A 200 10.58 11.78 -18.96
N ALA A 201 11.81 11.31 -18.68
CA ALA A 201 12.90 11.36 -19.65
C ALA A 201 12.70 10.36 -20.81
N GLY A 202 11.61 9.61 -20.82
CA GLY A 202 11.26 8.61 -21.82
C GLY A 202 12.16 7.38 -21.83
N VAL A 203 12.91 7.13 -20.73
CA VAL A 203 14.15 6.34 -20.67
C VAL A 203 14.69 5.94 -22.05
N GLY A 204 15.17 6.97 -22.75
CA GLY A 204 16.27 7.03 -23.71
C GLY A 204 16.45 5.94 -24.77
N GLY A 205 16.34 6.34 -26.05
CA GLY A 205 17.26 5.96 -27.13
C GLY A 205 17.17 4.57 -27.74
#